data_AF-A0A913XCU9-F1
#
_entry.id   AF-A0A913XCU9-F1
#
_cell.length_a   1.000
_cell.length_b   1.000
_cell.length_c   1.000
_cell.angle_alpha   90.00
_cell.angle_beta   90.00
_cell.angle_gamma   90.00
#
_symmetry.space_group_name_H-M   'P 1'
#
loop_
_entity.id
_entity.type
_entity.pdbx_description
1 polymer ?
#
loop_
_entity_poly.entity_id
_entity_poly.type
_entity_poly.pdbx_seq_one_letter_code
_entity_poly.pdbx_strand_id
1 'polypeptide(L)'
;MQDPPFFITLAESEKVEVYAGAIYDAIYLYAIALNETLAAGGKKKDGKSIVGRMMSREFEGASGQVKIDSSGDREPDYSLKYYVNGSFQNIADYNHSTGGFNLRDVIVIWAGGRTTPPADHPPCGWVNEHCVEQDQEASRLINVAIGSATAGVVVLALVFIVITRYFDRYM
;
A
#
# COMPACT_ATOMS: atom_id res chain seq x y z
N MET A 1 -39.12 -17.86 19.26
CA MET A 1 -37.77 -18.25 18.82
C MET A 1 -36.96 -18.58 20.07
N GLN A 2 -36.89 -19.86 20.45
CA GLN A 2 -36.08 -20.34 21.59
C GLN A 2 -35.12 -21.45 21.17
N ASP A 3 -35.17 -21.91 19.92
CA ASP A 3 -34.29 -22.96 19.44
C ASP A 3 -32.88 -22.42 19.18
N PRO A 4 -31.83 -23.25 19.34
CA PRO A 4 -30.47 -22.89 18.98
C PRO A 4 -30.41 -22.23 17.60
N PRO A 5 -29.63 -21.16 17.42
CA PRO A 5 -28.43 -20.82 18.20
C PRO A 5 -28.61 -19.72 19.27
N PHE A 6 -29.83 -19.43 19.76
CA PHE A 6 -30.00 -18.43 20.82
C PHE A 6 -29.50 -18.95 22.19
N PHE A 7 -28.98 -18.07 23.04
CA PHE A 7 -28.47 -18.37 24.40
C PHE A 7 -27.24 -19.31 24.49
N ILE A 8 -26.42 -19.37 23.44
CA ILE A 8 -25.14 -20.10 23.50
C ILE A 8 -24.21 -19.39 24.49
N THR A 9 -23.76 -20.12 25.51
CA THR A 9 -22.69 -19.67 26.41
C THR A 9 -21.37 -20.13 25.82
N LEU A 10 -20.64 -19.22 25.17
CA LEU A 10 -19.31 -19.51 24.65
C LEU A 10 -18.32 -19.53 25.82
N ALA A 11 -17.40 -20.49 25.82
CA ALA A 11 -16.27 -20.45 26.74
C ALA A 11 -15.36 -19.26 26.39
N GLU A 12 -14.64 -18.71 27.37
CA GLU A 12 -13.73 -17.57 27.14
C GLU A 12 -12.62 -17.90 26.12
N SER A 13 -12.23 -19.17 26.03
CA SER A 13 -11.24 -19.66 25.06
C SER A 13 -11.80 -19.90 23.65
N GLU A 14 -13.12 -19.80 23.46
CA GLU A 14 -13.76 -20.14 22.19
C GLU A 14 -13.45 -19.06 21.14
N LYS A 15 -12.94 -19.49 19.99
CA LYS A 15 -12.65 -18.57 18.88
C LYS A 15 -13.90 -18.42 18.03
N VAL A 16 -14.45 -17.22 18.03
CA VAL A 16 -15.55 -16.82 17.13
C VAL A 16 -15.01 -16.25 15.84
N GLU A 17 -15.78 -16.45 14.77
CA GLU A 17 -15.49 -15.88 13.45
C GLU A 17 -15.50 -14.34 13.52
N VAL A 18 -14.55 -13.69 12.85
CA VAL A 18 -14.39 -12.22 12.95
C VAL A 18 -15.63 -11.49 12.43
N TYR A 19 -16.29 -12.07 11.42
CA TYR A 19 -17.52 -11.55 10.83
C TYR A 19 -18.70 -11.59 11.81
N ALA A 20 -18.72 -12.52 12.77
CA ALA A 20 -19.78 -12.56 13.78
C ALA A 20 -19.70 -11.33 14.70
N GLY A 21 -18.49 -10.94 15.11
CA GLY A 21 -18.26 -9.70 15.86
C GLY A 21 -18.63 -8.46 15.04
N ALA A 22 -18.24 -8.42 13.75
CA ALA A 22 -18.58 -7.30 12.88
C ALA A 22 -20.10 -7.12 12.66
N ILE A 23 -20.84 -8.22 12.51
CA ILE A 23 -22.30 -8.19 12.37
C ILE A 23 -22.96 -7.72 13.68
N TYR A 24 -22.47 -8.19 14.83
CA TYR A 24 -22.94 -7.73 16.12
C TYR A 24 -22.78 -6.20 16.24
N ASP A 25 -21.58 -5.69 15.94
CA ASP A 25 -21.28 -4.27 16.04
C ASP A 25 -22.12 -3.42 15.08
N ALA A 26 -22.39 -3.91 13.87
CA ALA A 26 -23.24 -3.22 12.91
C ALA A 26 -24.68 -3.07 13.41
N ILE A 27 -25.25 -4.14 14.00
CA ILE A 27 -26.58 -4.11 14.60
C ILE A 27 -26.59 -3.21 15.83
N TYR A 28 -25.54 -3.25 16.65
CA TYR A 28 -25.42 -2.43 17.85
C TYR A 28 -25.33 -0.94 17.52
N LEU A 29 -24.51 -0.57 16.53
CA LEU A 29 -24.44 0.79 15.98
C LEU A 29 -25.81 1.28 15.50
N TYR A 30 -26.53 0.45 14.73
CA TYR A 30 -27.88 0.78 14.28
C TYR A 30 -28.83 1.00 15.46
N ALA A 31 -28.78 0.13 16.47
CA ALA A 31 -29.64 0.24 17.65
C ALA A 31 -29.38 1.53 18.44
N ILE A 32 -28.11 1.91 18.60
CA ILE A 32 -27.71 3.18 19.22
C ILE A 32 -28.27 4.36 18.42
N ALA A 33 -28.02 4.41 17.10
CA ALA A 33 -28.45 5.51 16.24
C ALA A 33 -29.98 5.63 16.13
N LEU A 34 -30.68 4.50 16.10
CA LEU A 34 -32.14 4.45 16.14
C LEU A 34 -32.68 4.97 17.47
N ASN A 35 -32.11 4.53 18.60
CA ASN A 35 -32.53 4.98 19.92
C ASN A 35 -32.38 6.50 20.06
N GLU A 36 -31.26 7.06 19.62
CA GLU A 36 -31.02 8.51 19.61
C GLU A 36 -31.96 9.27 18.69
N THR A 37 -32.33 8.68 17.54
CA THR A 37 -33.31 9.27 16.63
C THR A 37 -34.69 9.31 17.27
N LEU A 38 -35.12 8.24 17.94
CA LEU A 38 -36.41 8.17 18.63
C LEU A 38 -36.45 9.11 19.83
N ALA A 39 -35.36 9.18 20.62
CA ALA A 39 -35.24 10.10 21.76
C ALA A 39 -35.33 11.57 21.34
N ALA A 40 -34.89 11.91 20.11
CA ALA A 40 -35.02 13.23 19.53
C ALA A 40 -36.41 13.50 18.87
N GLY A 41 -37.39 12.61 19.03
CA GLY A 41 -38.72 12.73 18.42
C GLY A 41 -38.79 12.34 16.93
N GLY A 42 -37.71 11.76 16.39
CA GLY A 42 -37.66 11.24 15.03
C GLY A 42 -38.46 9.95 14.85
N LYS A 43 -38.51 9.45 13.61
CA LYS A 43 -39.25 8.23 13.25
C LYS A 43 -38.28 7.12 12.89
N LYS A 44 -38.61 5.87 13.24
CA LYS A 44 -37.85 4.67 12.83
C LYS A 44 -37.69 4.46 11.32
N LYS A 45 -38.50 5.15 10.51
CA LYS A 45 -38.44 5.12 9.03
C LYS A 45 -37.60 6.25 8.44
N ASP A 46 -37.09 7.17 9.26
CA ASP A 46 -36.20 8.24 8.82
C ASP A 46 -34.77 7.72 8.74
N GLY A 47 -34.47 6.97 7.67
CA GLY A 47 -33.16 6.37 7.46
C GLY A 47 -32.04 7.41 7.37
N LYS A 48 -32.32 8.62 6.87
CA LYS A 48 -31.31 9.68 6.75
C LYS A 48 -30.88 10.17 8.13
N SER A 49 -31.82 10.41 9.04
CA SER A 49 -31.50 10.81 10.41
C SER A 49 -30.76 9.71 11.17
N ILE A 50 -31.14 8.44 10.96
CA ILE A 50 -30.48 7.29 11.59
C ILE A 50 -29.03 7.17 11.09
N VAL A 51 -28.82 7.10 9.77
CA VAL A 51 -27.47 6.99 9.18
C VAL A 51 -26.61 8.20 9.57
N GLY A 52 -27.18 9.40 9.60
CA GLY A 52 -26.48 10.60 10.04
C GLY A 52 -25.95 10.53 11.48
N ARG A 53 -26.52 9.67 12.34
CA ARG A 53 -26.02 9.41 13.72
C ARG A 53 -25.04 8.26 13.82
N MET A 54 -24.86 7.50 12.73
CA MET A 54 -23.90 6.42 12.64
C MET A 54 -22.52 6.92 12.16
N MET A 55 -22.48 7.97 11.34
CA MET A 55 -21.22 8.52 10.79
C MET A 55 -20.36 9.20 11.85
N SER A 56 -19.04 9.21 11.65
CA SER A 56 -18.07 9.91 12.51
C SER A 56 -18.23 9.56 13.99
N ARG A 57 -18.37 8.26 14.27
CA ARG A 57 -18.76 7.76 15.58
C ARG A 57 -17.78 6.71 16.08
N GLU A 58 -17.52 6.76 17.38
CA GLU A 58 -16.80 5.72 18.12
C GLU A 58 -17.71 5.08 19.17
N PHE A 59 -17.58 3.77 19.37
CA PHE A 59 -18.28 3.02 20.42
C PHE A 59 -17.57 1.70 20.76
N GLU A 60 -17.82 1.16 21.95
CA GLU A 60 -17.35 -0.19 22.32
C GLU A 60 -18.32 -1.25 21.81
N GLY A 61 -17.85 -2.08 20.89
CA GLY A 61 -18.56 -3.23 20.33
C GLY A 61 -18.07 -4.56 20.92
N ALA A 62 -18.62 -5.67 20.42
CA ALA A 62 -18.15 -7.00 20.77
C ALA A 62 -16.75 -7.30 20.21
N SER A 63 -16.34 -6.62 19.13
CA SER A 63 -14.98 -6.72 18.60
C SER A 63 -14.00 -5.69 19.17
N GLY A 64 -14.39 -4.99 20.25
CA GLY A 64 -13.62 -3.91 20.87
C GLY A 64 -14.01 -2.54 20.34
N GLN A 65 -13.08 -1.59 20.36
CA GLN A 65 -13.33 -0.20 19.97
C GLN A 65 -13.60 -0.09 18.46
N VAL A 66 -14.82 0.31 18.11
CA VAL A 66 -15.26 0.50 16.73
C VAL A 66 -15.29 1.98 16.41
N LYS A 67 -14.69 2.35 15.26
CA LYS A 67 -14.72 3.71 14.73
C LYS A 67 -15.30 3.70 13.33
N ILE A 68 -16.28 4.56 13.10
CA ILE A 68 -16.92 4.81 11.81
C ILE A 68 -16.50 6.19 11.35
N ASP A 69 -15.95 6.28 10.14
CA ASP A 69 -15.47 7.53 9.56
C ASP A 69 -16.63 8.42 9.08
N SER A 70 -16.29 9.56 8.45
CA SER A 70 -17.27 10.48 7.88
C SER A 70 -18.02 9.96 6.67
N SER A 71 -17.48 8.96 5.98
CA SER A 71 -18.07 8.31 4.82
C SER A 71 -19.03 7.18 5.21
N GLY A 72 -18.97 6.73 6.47
CA GLY A 72 -19.73 5.60 6.99
C GLY A 72 -18.99 4.27 6.94
N ASP A 73 -17.70 4.30 6.64
CA ASP A 73 -16.85 3.13 6.61
C ASP A 73 -16.25 2.90 8.00
N ARG A 74 -16.12 1.63 8.39
CA ARG A 74 -15.43 1.26 9.62
C ARG A 74 -13.93 1.44 9.40
N GLU A 75 -13.26 2.16 10.29
CA GLU A 75 -11.79 2.13 10.40
C GLU A 75 -11.38 0.80 11.03
N PRO A 76 -10.74 -0.12 10.28
CA PRO A 76 -10.48 -1.46 10.75
C PRO A 76 -9.11 -1.60 11.40
N ASP A 77 -9.04 -2.47 12.41
CA ASP A 77 -7.78 -3.01 12.91
C ASP A 77 -7.37 -4.23 12.06
N TYR A 78 -6.06 -4.44 11.92
CA TYR A 78 -5.52 -5.55 11.13
C TYR A 78 -4.51 -6.36 11.93
N SER A 79 -4.54 -7.69 11.79
CA SER A 79 -3.43 -8.55 12.22
C SER A 79 -2.65 -9.01 11.00
N LEU A 80 -1.35 -8.75 10.98
CA LEU A 80 -0.43 -9.34 10.03
C LEU A 80 -0.09 -10.76 10.48
N LYS A 81 -0.26 -11.73 9.59
CA LYS A 81 -0.07 -13.15 9.89
C LYS A 81 1.06 -13.75 9.07
N TYR A 82 1.90 -14.53 9.74
CA TYR A 82 2.96 -15.32 9.15
C TYR A 82 2.58 -16.80 9.19
N TYR A 83 2.67 -17.49 8.05
CA TYR A 83 2.39 -18.92 7.97
C TYR A 83 3.67 -19.73 8.19
N VAL A 84 3.67 -20.54 9.25
CA VAL A 84 4.82 -21.39 9.61
C VAL A 84 4.32 -22.65 10.32
N ASN A 85 4.98 -23.78 10.05
CA ASN A 85 4.69 -25.07 10.69
C ASN A 85 3.20 -25.47 10.63
N GLY A 86 2.55 -25.23 9.50
CA GLY A 86 1.15 -25.63 9.29
C GLY A 86 0.10 -24.65 9.84
N SER A 87 0.49 -23.51 10.42
CA SER A 87 -0.43 -22.57 11.06
C SER A 87 -0.08 -21.10 10.80
N PHE A 88 -1.08 -20.22 10.88
CA PHE A 88 -0.86 -18.77 10.88
C PHE A 88 -0.60 -18.27 12.30
N GLN A 89 0.46 -17.48 12.45
CA GLN A 89 0.81 -16.77 13.68
C GLN A 89 0.69 -15.26 13.45
N ASN A 90 0.08 -14.53 14.37
CA ASN A 90 0.09 -13.07 14.32
C ASN A 90 1.51 -12.57 14.61
N ILE A 91 2.04 -11.69 13.76
CA ILE A 91 3.38 -11.11 13.89
C ILE A 91 3.35 -9.59 14.11
N ALA A 92 2.24 -8.94 13.77
CA ALA A 92 2.00 -7.55 14.07
C ALA A 92 0.50 -7.27 14.12
N ASP A 93 0.10 -6.27 14.89
CA ASP A 93 -1.28 -5.77 14.89
C ASP A 93 -1.27 -4.26 14.61
N TYR A 94 -2.00 -3.84 13.58
CA TYR A 94 -2.30 -2.44 13.31
C TYR A 94 -3.51 -2.02 14.14
N ASN A 95 -3.38 -0.89 14.84
CA ASN A 95 -4.45 -0.28 15.61
C ASN A 95 -4.83 1.07 15.00
N HIS A 96 -6.08 1.21 14.56
CA HIS A 96 -6.59 2.42 13.89
C HIS A 96 -6.47 3.68 14.77
N SER A 97 -6.66 3.54 16.08
CA SER A 97 -6.63 4.65 17.04
C SER A 97 -5.22 5.20 17.23
N THR A 98 -4.21 4.35 17.09
CA THR A 98 -2.79 4.75 17.18
C THR A 98 -2.15 5.05 15.83
N GLY A 99 -2.74 4.57 14.73
CA GLY A 99 -2.21 4.72 13.36
C GLY A 99 -0.92 3.93 13.10
N GLY A 100 -0.60 2.92 13.92
CA GLY A 100 0.67 2.21 13.87
C GLY A 100 0.58 0.70 14.06
N PHE A 101 1.66 0.01 13.67
CA PHE A 101 1.83 -1.42 13.90
C PHE A 101 2.53 -1.68 15.23
N ASN A 102 1.92 -2.56 16.03
CA ASN A 102 2.53 -3.17 17.20
C ASN A 102 3.15 -4.50 16.77
N LEU A 103 4.47 -4.55 16.67
CA LEU A 103 5.20 -5.78 16.33
C LEU A 103 5.18 -6.76 17.51
N ARG A 104 4.96 -8.03 17.21
CA ARG A 104 5.06 -9.12 18.19
C ARG A 104 6.46 -9.71 18.16
N ASP A 105 6.87 -10.33 19.27
CA ASP A 105 8.15 -11.02 19.38
C ASP A 105 8.09 -12.38 18.66
N VAL A 106 8.07 -12.33 17.33
CA VAL A 106 8.02 -13.49 16.44
C VAL A 106 9.07 -13.35 15.36
N ILE A 107 9.95 -14.35 15.24
CA ILE A 107 10.97 -14.39 14.18
C ILE A 107 10.32 -14.87 12.88
N VAL A 108 10.25 -13.99 11.89
CA VAL A 108 9.78 -14.31 10.53
C VAL A 108 10.93 -14.91 9.72
N ILE A 109 10.75 -16.14 9.23
CA ILE A 109 11.68 -16.76 8.29
C ILE A 109 11.19 -16.48 6.87
N TRP A 110 11.96 -15.66 6.17
CA TRP A 110 11.76 -15.32 4.77
C TRP A 110 12.33 -16.40 3.86
N ALA A 111 11.99 -16.30 2.57
CA ALA A 111 12.49 -17.21 1.54
C ALA A 111 14.03 -17.33 1.60
N GLY A 112 14.52 -18.56 1.43
CA GLY A 112 15.95 -18.88 1.56
C GLY A 112 16.47 -18.96 2.99
N GLY A 113 15.58 -19.02 4.01
CA GLY A 113 15.97 -19.17 5.41
C GLY A 113 16.46 -17.88 6.06
N ARG A 114 16.18 -16.72 5.45
CA ARG A 114 16.63 -15.41 5.94
C ARG A 114 15.74 -14.95 7.10
N THR A 115 16.33 -14.30 8.09
CA THR A 115 15.59 -13.70 9.23
C THR A 115 15.29 -12.21 9.04
N THR A 116 15.87 -11.59 8.00
CA THR A 116 15.63 -10.21 7.61
C THR A 116 14.76 -10.13 6.36
N PRO A 117 13.86 -9.14 6.23
CA PRO A 117 13.09 -8.94 5.01
C PRO A 117 13.99 -8.87 3.76
N PRO A 118 13.56 -9.45 2.63
CA PRO A 118 14.25 -9.24 1.36
C PRO A 118 14.15 -7.76 0.95
N ALA A 119 15.07 -7.32 0.10
CA ALA A 119 14.95 -6.01 -0.53
C ALA A 119 13.67 -5.95 -1.37
N ASP A 120 13.02 -4.78 -1.39
CA ASP A 120 11.81 -4.52 -2.17
C ASP A 120 12.10 -4.28 -3.67
N HIS A 121 13.37 -4.15 -4.04
CA HIS A 121 13.83 -4.03 -5.42
C HIS A 121 15.19 -4.73 -5.62
N PRO A 122 15.54 -5.10 -6.86
CA PRO A 122 16.89 -5.55 -7.19
C PRO A 122 17.92 -4.42 -6.99
N PRO A 123 19.20 -4.71 -6.68
CA PRO A 123 20.21 -3.68 -6.45
C PRO A 123 20.41 -2.67 -7.59
N CYS A 124 20.23 -3.08 -8.85
CA CYS A 124 20.33 -2.20 -10.02
C CYS A 124 18.99 -1.59 -10.45
N GLY A 125 17.93 -1.77 -9.65
CA GLY A 125 16.57 -1.46 -10.06
C GLY A 125 15.97 -2.49 -11.01
N TRP A 126 14.72 -2.30 -11.41
CA TRP A 126 13.99 -3.29 -12.21
C TRP A 126 14.38 -3.28 -13.68
N VAL A 127 14.89 -2.15 -14.17
CA VAL A 127 15.27 -1.89 -15.57
C VAL A 127 16.70 -1.35 -15.67
N ASN A 128 17.56 -1.68 -14.69
CA ASN A 128 18.96 -1.26 -14.61
C ASN A 128 19.16 0.26 -14.39
N GLU A 129 18.13 0.96 -13.90
CA GLU A 129 18.09 2.42 -13.70
C GLU A 129 19.07 2.95 -12.64
N HIS A 130 19.61 2.08 -11.78
CA HIS A 130 20.59 2.45 -10.76
C HIS A 130 22.03 2.07 -11.12
N CYS A 131 22.24 1.35 -12.23
CA CYS A 131 23.56 0.89 -12.67
C CYS A 131 23.96 1.50 -14.04
N VAL A 132 23.52 2.74 -14.29
CA VAL A 132 23.62 3.45 -15.58
C VAL A 132 25.06 3.91 -15.90
N GLU A 133 25.94 4.02 -14.90
CA GLU A 133 27.33 4.47 -15.09
C GLU A 133 28.08 3.59 -16.11
N GLN A 134 27.78 2.29 -16.16
CA GLN A 134 28.44 1.36 -17.08
C GLN A 134 28.04 1.60 -18.55
N ASP A 135 26.80 2.00 -18.82
CA ASP A 135 26.29 2.30 -20.16
C ASP A 135 26.67 3.72 -20.62
N GLN A 136 26.80 4.66 -19.68
CA GLN A 136 27.15 6.05 -19.95
C GLN A 136 28.61 6.22 -20.38
N GLU A 137 29.56 5.51 -19.75
CA GLU A 137 30.97 5.59 -20.12
C GLU A 137 31.22 5.07 -21.54
N ALA A 138 30.64 3.92 -21.89
CA ALA A 138 30.73 3.35 -23.23
C ALA A 138 30.11 4.27 -24.29
N SER A 139 28.91 4.80 -24.02
CA SER A 139 28.22 5.72 -24.92
C SER A 139 28.98 7.04 -25.11
N ARG A 140 29.60 7.56 -24.05
CA ARG A 140 30.42 8.78 -24.11
C ARG A 140 31.65 8.59 -25.00
N LEU A 141 32.36 7.48 -24.87
CA LEU A 141 33.54 7.18 -25.71
C LEU A 141 33.16 7.05 -27.19
N ILE A 142 32.06 6.35 -27.48
CA ILE A 142 31.54 6.21 -28.85
C ILE A 142 31.18 7.57 -29.44
N ASN A 143 30.49 8.42 -28.67
CA ASN A 143 30.09 9.76 -29.13
C ASN A 143 31.29 10.68 -29.40
N VAL A 144 32.33 10.62 -28.57
CA VAL A 144 33.58 11.37 -28.80
C VAL A 144 34.28 10.90 -30.08
N ALA A 145 34.37 9.58 -30.29
CA ALA A 145 34.97 9.03 -31.50
C ALA A 145 34.24 9.49 -32.77
N ILE A 146 32.91 9.37 -32.80
CA ILE A 146 32.06 9.82 -33.93
C ILE A 146 32.23 11.33 -34.18
N GLY A 147 32.19 12.14 -33.11
CA GLY A 147 32.37 13.59 -33.20
C GLY A 147 33.72 13.99 -33.80
N SER A 148 34.81 13.34 -33.36
CA SER A 148 36.17 13.60 -33.85
C SER A 148 36.34 13.23 -35.33
N ALA A 149 35.83 12.07 -35.76
CA ALA A 149 35.89 11.63 -37.15
C ALA A 149 35.11 12.56 -38.08
N THR A 150 33.91 12.97 -37.66
CA THR A 150 33.05 13.88 -38.43
C THR A 150 33.71 15.24 -38.61
N ALA A 151 34.29 15.80 -37.54
CA ALA A 151 35.02 17.06 -37.61
C ALA A 151 36.22 16.98 -38.57
N GLY A 152 36.97 15.87 -38.55
CA GLY A 152 38.08 15.63 -39.48
C GLY A 152 37.64 15.64 -40.94
N VAL A 153 36.55 14.95 -41.27
CA VAL A 153 35.99 14.93 -42.64
C VAL A 153 35.56 16.33 -43.08
N VAL A 154 34.90 17.09 -42.21
CA VAL A 154 34.48 18.47 -42.51
C VAL A 154 35.69 19.37 -42.77
N VAL A 155 36.74 19.27 -41.96
CA VAL A 155 37.98 20.04 -42.16
C VAL A 155 38.63 19.68 -43.50
N LEU A 156 38.75 18.39 -43.83
CA LEU A 156 39.30 17.94 -45.11
C LEU A 156 38.48 18.45 -46.31
N ALA A 157 37.14 18.42 -46.21
CA ALA A 157 36.26 18.96 -47.24
C ALA A 157 36.43 20.48 -47.39
N LEU A 158 36.52 21.22 -46.29
CA LEU A 158 36.78 22.66 -46.31
C LEU A 158 38.14 22.99 -46.93
N VAL A 159 39.19 22.26 -46.57
CA VAL A 159 40.53 22.39 -47.15
C VAL A 159 40.48 22.10 -48.65
N PHE A 160 39.82 21.02 -49.07
CA PHE A 160 39.65 20.69 -50.48
C PHE A 160 38.93 21.81 -51.25
N ILE A 161 37.85 22.36 -50.71
CA ILE A 161 37.11 23.49 -51.30
C ILE A 161 37.99 24.74 -51.41
N VAL A 162 38.81 25.03 -50.40
CA VAL A 162 39.74 26.16 -50.43
C VAL A 162 40.81 25.96 -51.50
N ILE A 163 41.36 24.74 -51.62
CA ILE A 163 42.38 24.40 -52.62
C ILE A 163 41.81 24.51 -54.04
N THR A 164 40.64 23.93 -54.31
CA THR A 164 40.02 24.02 -55.65
C THR A 164 39.71 25.47 -56.02
N ARG A 165 39.15 26.25 -55.10
CA ARG A 165 38.92 27.69 -55.32
C ARG A 165 40.19 28.52 -55.49
N TYR A 166 41.29 28.12 -54.85
CA TYR A 166 42.59 28.75 -55.07
C TYR A 166 43.10 28.45 -56.48
N PHE A 167 43.07 27.18 -56.91
CA PHE A 167 43.50 26.80 -58.27
C PHE A 167 42.66 27.46 -59.37
N ASP A 168 41.33 27.53 -59.21
CA ASP A 168 40.43 28.21 -60.16
C ASP A 168 40.70 29.72 -60.31
N ARG A 169 41.40 30.34 -59.35
CA ARG A 169 41.69 31.77 -59.35
C ARG A 169 43.05 32.14 -59.96
N TYR A 170 43.96 31.17 -60.08
CA TYR A 170 45.36 31.39 -60.48
C TYR A 170 45.75 30.70 -61.80
N MET A 171 44.81 29.99 -62.44
CA MET A 171 44.85 29.61 -63.87
C MET A 171 43.83 30.43 -64.65
#